data_AF-A0A9E6JHS3-F1
#
_entry.id   AF-A0A9E6JHS3-F1
#
_cell.length_a   1.000
_cell.length_b   1.000
_cell.length_c   1.000
_cell.angle_alpha   90.00
_cell.angle_beta   90.00
_cell.angle_gamma   90.00
#
_symmetry.space_group_name_H-M   'P 1'
#
loop_
_entity.id
_entity.type
_entity.pdbx_description
1 polymer ?
#
loop_
_entity_poly.entity_id
_entity_poly.type
_entity_poly.pdbx_seq_one_letter_code
_entity_poly.pdbx_strand_id
1 'polypeptide(L)'
;HGRPVPEGKIGEVCVTPFGVTGMPLLRYRTGDFTFQNNQVCACGRSTLRLGPILGRRGQMLKVRGTTVFPAGIHEIVQGETEVKSHVLVVESEDELSDKLILLLETDQPRAAERVRERVQAEIKTAPEIRLVTAEEITRIQTEGEYRKRRVFIDRRSQPQ
;
A
#
# COMPACT_ATOMS: atom_id res chain seq x y z
N HIS A 1 22.95 -10.90 -0.88
CA HIS A 1 21.64 -10.39 -1.32
C HIS A 1 20.84 -11.51 -1.99
N GLY A 2 19.50 -11.51 -1.84
CA GLY A 2 18.62 -12.55 -2.39
C GLY A 2 18.55 -13.86 -1.58
N ARG A 3 18.83 -13.81 -0.27
CA ARG A 3 18.59 -14.94 0.63
C ARG A 3 17.11 -14.97 1.01
N PRO A 4 16.52 -16.15 1.28
CA PRO A 4 15.19 -16.23 1.84
C PRO A 4 15.09 -15.42 3.14
N VAL A 5 13.98 -14.71 3.32
CA VAL A 5 13.65 -14.07 4.59
C VAL A 5 13.12 -15.12 5.58
N PRO A 6 13.25 -14.90 6.90
CA PRO A 6 12.62 -15.75 7.90
C PRO A 6 11.09 -15.81 7.73
N GLU A 7 10.48 -16.85 8.30
CA GLU A 7 9.02 -16.98 8.32
C GLU A 7 8.36 -15.74 8.93
N GLY A 8 7.22 -15.32 8.35
CA GLY A 8 6.47 -14.14 8.77
C GLY A 8 7.16 -12.78 8.49
N LYS A 9 8.40 -12.77 7.99
CA LYS A 9 9.05 -11.52 7.57
C LYS A 9 8.67 -11.16 6.15
N ILE A 10 8.46 -9.86 5.94
CA ILE A 10 8.14 -9.30 4.63
C ILE A 10 9.38 -9.40 3.72
N GLY A 11 9.18 -9.88 2.49
CA GLY A 11 10.19 -9.99 1.47
C GLY A 11 9.60 -9.88 0.07
N GLU A 12 10.47 -9.70 -0.93
CA GLU A 12 10.09 -9.65 -2.33
C GLU A 12 9.97 -11.06 -2.92
N VAL A 13 8.92 -11.29 -3.70
CA VAL A 13 8.71 -12.57 -4.40
C VAL A 13 9.74 -12.72 -5.52
N CYS A 14 10.40 -13.87 -5.52
CA CYS A 14 11.40 -14.25 -6.50
C CYS A 14 11.02 -15.61 -7.12
N VAL A 15 10.97 -15.68 -8.45
CA VAL A 15 10.43 -16.85 -9.18
C VAL A 15 11.46 -17.37 -10.19
N THR A 16 11.56 -18.70 -10.27
CA THR A 16 12.27 -19.42 -11.33
C THR A 16 11.31 -20.44 -11.94
N PRO A 17 10.65 -20.14 -13.07
CA PRO A 17 9.77 -21.09 -13.73
C PRO A 17 10.58 -22.23 -14.36
N PHE A 18 10.27 -23.48 -14.03
CA PHE A 18 10.94 -24.66 -14.58
C PHE A 18 10.30 -25.22 -15.86
N GLY A 19 9.05 -24.85 -16.16
CA GLY A 19 8.29 -25.36 -17.31
C GLY A 19 8.23 -24.42 -18.53
N VAL A 20 8.91 -23.27 -18.49
CA VAL A 20 8.85 -22.26 -19.56
C VAL A 20 10.14 -22.32 -20.40
N THR A 21 10.02 -22.70 -21.67
CA THR A 21 11.17 -22.86 -22.59
C THR A 21 11.40 -21.66 -23.50
N GLY A 22 10.36 -20.90 -23.86
CA GLY A 22 10.47 -19.76 -24.78
C GLY A 22 11.13 -18.52 -24.15
N MET A 23 10.95 -18.33 -22.84
CA MET A 23 11.55 -17.22 -22.08
C MET A 23 11.88 -17.70 -20.67
N PRO A 24 12.98 -18.45 -20.48
CA PRO A 24 13.37 -18.91 -19.16
C PRO A 24 13.78 -17.72 -18.29
N LEU A 25 13.26 -17.69 -17.06
CA LEU A 25 13.56 -16.66 -16.07
C LEU A 25 14.32 -17.29 -14.91
N LEU A 26 15.43 -16.67 -14.49
CA LEU A 26 16.22 -17.15 -13.36
C LEU A 26 16.17 -16.13 -12.23
N ARG A 27 15.63 -16.55 -11.08
CA ARG A 27 15.49 -15.72 -9.88
C ARG A 27 14.88 -14.35 -10.20
N TYR A 28 13.84 -14.35 -11.02
CA TYR A 28 13.17 -13.14 -11.44
C TYR A 28 12.44 -12.49 -10.28
N ARG A 29 12.74 -11.22 -10.04
CA ARG A 29 12.14 -10.41 -8.98
C ARG A 29 10.85 -9.80 -9.52
N THR A 30 9.71 -10.21 -8.98
CA THR A 30 8.41 -9.73 -9.49
C THR A 30 8.13 -8.28 -9.07
N GLY A 31 8.83 -7.79 -8.05
CA GLY A 31 8.54 -6.50 -7.42
C GLY A 31 7.37 -6.57 -6.43
N ASP A 32 6.73 -7.72 -6.23
CA ASP A 32 5.64 -7.87 -5.27
C ASP A 32 6.20 -8.25 -3.88
N PHE A 33 5.66 -7.63 -2.84
CA PHE A 33 6.05 -7.87 -1.44
C PHE A 33 4.98 -8.69 -0.72
N THR A 34 5.42 -9.72 -0.02
CA THR A 34 4.56 -10.62 0.78
C THR A 34 5.39 -11.25 1.90
N PHE A 35 4.80 -12.18 2.64
CA PHE A 35 5.47 -12.99 3.66
C PHE A 35 5.15 -14.47 3.46
N GLN A 36 6.02 -15.33 4.00
CA GLN A 36 5.82 -16.78 4.00
C GLN A 36 4.79 -17.19 5.05
N ASN A 37 3.85 -18.05 4.65
CA ASN A 37 2.86 -18.67 5.53
C ASN A 37 3.03 -20.20 5.51
N ASN A 38 3.53 -20.75 6.62
CA ASN A 38 3.79 -22.18 6.75
C ASN A 38 2.64 -22.95 7.40
N GLN A 39 1.50 -22.32 7.68
CA GLN A 39 0.34 -23.02 8.19
C GLN A 39 -0.15 -24.06 7.17
N VAL A 40 -0.62 -25.21 7.66
CA VAL A 40 -1.23 -26.25 6.82
C VAL A 40 -2.51 -25.71 6.19
N CYS A 41 -2.69 -25.95 4.89
CA CYS A 41 -3.91 -25.56 4.21
C CYS A 41 -5.01 -26.58 4.47
N ALA A 42 -6.25 -26.13 4.65
CA ALA A 42 -7.42 -27.00 4.80
C ALA A 42 -7.62 -27.96 3.61
N CYS A 43 -7.05 -27.66 2.44
CA CYS A 43 -7.09 -28.56 1.27
C CYS A 43 -6.08 -29.71 1.31
N GLY A 44 -5.28 -29.83 2.38
CA GLY A 44 -4.31 -30.92 2.58
C GLY A 44 -2.97 -30.76 1.86
N ARG A 45 -2.77 -29.70 1.06
CA ARG A 45 -1.46 -29.41 0.44
C ARG A 45 -0.46 -28.90 1.48
N SER A 46 0.77 -29.41 1.39
CA SER A 46 1.92 -29.06 2.26
C SER A 46 2.92 -28.09 1.62
N THR A 47 2.62 -27.57 0.43
CA THR A 47 3.49 -26.59 -0.24
C THR A 47 3.51 -25.27 0.52
N LEU A 48 4.66 -24.59 0.53
CA LEU A 48 4.80 -23.23 1.04
C LEU A 48 3.71 -22.32 0.45
N ARG A 49 3.04 -21.55 1.32
CA ARG A 49 2.06 -20.55 0.90
C ARG A 49 2.64 -19.15 1.05
N LEU A 50 2.23 -18.27 0.15
CA LEU A 50 2.45 -16.84 0.29
C LEU A 50 1.23 -16.24 0.99
N GLY A 51 1.47 -15.23 1.83
CA GLY A 51 0.41 -14.37 2.33
C GLY A 51 -0.20 -13.52 1.20
N PRO A 52 -1.13 -12.61 1.54
CA PRO A 52 -1.59 -11.60 0.59
C PRO A 52 -0.41 -10.76 0.08
N ILE A 53 -0.55 -10.24 -1.14
CA ILE A 53 0.39 -9.25 -1.68
C ILE A 53 0.14 -7.94 -0.96
N LEU A 54 1.14 -7.46 -0.24
CA LEU A 54 1.07 -6.24 0.57
C LEU A 54 1.24 -4.98 -0.28
N GLY A 55 1.99 -5.09 -1.37
CA GLY A 55 2.22 -4.00 -2.31
C GLY A 55 3.37 -4.30 -3.25
N ARG A 56 3.68 -3.32 -4.10
CA ARG A 56 4.79 -3.40 -5.04
C ARG A 56 5.95 -2.52 -4.63
N ARG A 57 7.17 -2.89 -5.06
CA ARG A 57 8.42 -2.17 -4.82
C ARG A 57 8.30 -0.67 -5.13
N GLY A 58 7.67 -0.31 -6.24
CA GLY A 58 7.49 1.09 -6.65
C GLY A 58 6.47 1.88 -5.81
N GLN A 59 5.61 1.18 -5.07
CA GLN A 59 4.59 1.79 -4.20
C GLN A 59 5.05 1.88 -2.75
N MET A 60 6.29 1.46 -2.46
CA MET A 60 6.83 1.48 -1.11
C MET A 60 7.05 2.93 -0.65
N LEU A 61 6.50 3.25 0.51
CA LEU A 61 6.65 4.53 1.18
C LEU A 61 7.55 4.37 2.40
N LYS A 62 8.42 5.34 2.65
CA LYS A 62 9.25 5.41 3.85
C LYS A 62 8.69 6.49 4.73
N VAL A 63 8.17 6.16 5.90
CA VAL A 63 7.57 7.17 6.79
C VAL A 63 8.22 7.03 8.15
N ARG A 64 9.07 7.99 8.51
CA ARG A 64 9.76 8.04 9.82
C ARG A 64 10.40 6.71 10.24
N GLY A 65 11.12 6.08 9.33
CA GLY A 65 11.81 4.79 9.58
C GLY A 65 10.93 3.54 9.45
N THR A 66 9.65 3.68 9.11
CA THR A 66 8.72 2.57 8.88
C THR A 66 8.43 2.42 7.39
N THR A 67 8.38 1.19 6.89
CA THR A 67 7.95 0.88 5.52
C THR A 67 6.44 0.74 5.47
N VAL A 68 5.79 1.54 4.64
CA VAL A 68 4.33 1.57 4.50
C VAL A 68 3.95 1.30 3.05
N PHE A 69 2.85 0.56 2.85
CA PHE A 69 2.23 0.36 1.54
C PHE A 69 0.87 1.08 1.49
N PRO A 70 0.56 1.81 0.41
CA PRO A 70 -0.71 2.51 0.24
C PRO A 70 -1.94 1.61 0.42
N ALA A 71 -1.83 0.33 0.04
CA ALA A 71 -2.91 -0.64 0.15
C ALA A 71 -3.39 -0.83 1.60
N GLY A 72 -2.47 -0.83 2.58
CA GLY A 72 -2.85 -0.95 3.99
C GLY A 72 -3.63 0.26 4.51
N ILE A 73 -3.23 1.48 4.11
CA ILE A 73 -3.99 2.70 4.46
C ILE A 73 -5.37 2.66 3.78
N HIS A 74 -5.42 2.21 2.53
CA HIS A 74 -6.68 2.10 1.80
C HIS A 74 -7.67 1.14 2.48
N GLU A 75 -7.20 -0.02 2.94
CA GLU A 75 -8.01 -1.00 3.67
C GLU A 75 -8.57 -0.43 4.98
N ILE A 76 -7.74 0.28 5.76
CA ILE A 76 -8.18 0.94 7.00
C ILE A 76 -9.30 1.97 6.71
N VAL A 77 -9.13 2.79 5.68
CA VAL A 77 -10.12 3.81 5.32
C VAL A 77 -11.41 3.18 4.80
N GLN A 78 -11.32 2.11 4.00
CA GLN A 78 -12.50 1.38 3.54
C GLN A 78 -13.27 0.68 4.67
N GLY A 79 -12.61 0.36 5.78
CA GLY A 79 -13.26 -0.17 6.98
C GLY A 79 -14.10 0.86 7.74
N GLU A 80 -13.94 2.16 7.46
CA GLU A 80 -14.70 3.23 8.11
C GLU A 80 -15.91 3.64 7.27
N THR A 81 -17.10 3.15 7.64
CA THR A 81 -18.34 3.33 6.86
C THR A 81 -18.80 4.77 6.72
N GLU A 82 -18.33 5.66 7.61
CA GLU A 82 -18.66 7.08 7.58
C GLU A 82 -17.78 7.88 6.58
N VAL A 83 -16.75 7.27 6.01
CA VAL A 83 -15.96 7.85 4.92
C VAL A 83 -16.59 7.46 3.58
N LYS A 84 -17.01 8.47 2.80
CA LYS A 84 -17.66 8.27 1.50
C LYS A 84 -16.64 8.03 0.39
N SER A 85 -15.53 8.77 0.42
CA SER A 85 -14.47 8.72 -0.58
C SER A 85 -13.16 9.22 -0.01
N HIS A 86 -12.04 8.79 -0.60
CA HIS A 86 -10.71 9.19 -0.16
C HIS A 86 -9.67 9.22 -1.26
N VAL A 87 -8.60 9.96 -1.01
CA VAL A 87 -7.36 9.93 -1.79
C VAL A 87 -6.17 10.02 -0.84
N LEU A 88 -5.22 9.10 -0.96
CA LEU A 88 -3.92 9.22 -0.33
C LEU A 88 -2.97 9.95 -1.27
N VAL A 89 -2.51 11.12 -0.84
CA VAL A 89 -1.46 11.90 -1.50
C VAL A 89 -0.17 11.73 -0.72
N VAL A 90 0.94 11.51 -1.44
CA VAL A 90 2.26 11.37 -0.83
C VAL A 90 3.21 12.38 -1.43
N GLU A 91 3.91 13.09 -0.56
CA GLU A 91 4.88 14.11 -0.88
C GLU A 91 6.20 13.78 -0.18
N SER A 92 7.33 14.21 -0.72
CA SER A 92 8.62 14.06 -0.04
C SER A 92 8.70 15.05 1.12
N GLU A 93 8.91 14.59 2.35
CA GLU A 93 9.15 15.45 3.51
C GLU A 93 10.63 15.83 3.59
N ASP A 94 11.49 14.82 3.47
CA ASP A 94 12.95 14.92 3.41
C ASP A 94 13.54 13.73 2.62
N GLU A 95 14.86 13.55 2.62
CA GLU A 95 15.53 12.47 1.88
C GLU A 95 15.20 11.06 2.41
N LEU A 96 14.75 10.94 3.65
CA LEU A 96 14.56 9.69 4.38
C LEU A 96 13.08 9.40 4.72
N SER A 97 12.20 10.40 4.63
CA SER A 97 10.80 10.32 5.03
C SER A 97 9.85 10.96 4.02
N ASP A 98 8.76 10.26 3.79
CA ASP A 98 7.61 10.65 2.98
C ASP A 98 6.52 11.20 3.90
N LYS A 99 5.89 12.29 3.47
CA LYS A 99 4.71 12.88 4.11
C LYS A 99 3.45 12.25 3.52
N LEU A 100 2.59 11.73 4.40
CA LEU A 100 1.29 11.17 4.02
C LEU A 100 0.19 12.21 4.25
N ILE A 101 -0.55 12.55 3.21
CA ILE A 101 -1.74 13.42 3.27
C ILE A 101 -2.95 12.62 2.84
N LEU A 102 -3.88 12.38 3.75
CA LEU A 102 -5.10 11.63 3.50
C LEU A 102 -6.27 12.60 3.35
N LEU A 103 -6.78 12.71 2.13
CA LEU A 103 -7.97 13.49 1.81
C LEU A 103 -9.20 12.61 2.02
N LEU A 104 -10.12 13.04 2.88
CA LEU A 104 -11.34 12.31 3.22
C LEU A 104 -12.59 13.14 2.91
N GLU A 105 -13.55 12.52 2.25
CA GLU A 105 -14.92 13.03 2.13
C GLU A 105 -15.79 12.31 3.18
N THR A 106 -16.31 13.08 4.13
CA THR A 106 -17.23 12.58 5.16
C THR A 106 -18.11 13.71 5.69
N ASP A 107 -19.34 13.39 6.07
CA ASP A 107 -20.23 14.32 6.79
C ASP A 107 -19.96 14.30 8.30
N GLN A 108 -19.10 13.37 8.77
CA GLN A 108 -18.85 13.12 10.18
C GLN A 108 -17.38 13.36 10.52
N PRO A 109 -17.02 14.51 11.10
CA PRO A 109 -15.62 14.83 11.44
C PRO A 109 -14.97 13.81 12.39
N ARG A 110 -15.76 13.12 13.23
CA ARG A 110 -15.25 12.04 14.10
C ARG A 110 -14.72 10.84 13.33
N ALA A 111 -15.18 10.59 12.11
CA ALA A 111 -14.66 9.53 11.26
C ALA A 111 -13.18 9.75 10.92
N ALA A 112 -12.78 11.00 10.67
CA ALA A 112 -11.38 11.33 10.41
C ALA A 112 -10.46 10.99 11.60
N GLU A 113 -10.87 11.30 12.83
CA GLU A 113 -10.08 10.95 14.01
C GLU A 113 -9.99 9.43 14.21
N ARG A 114 -11.08 8.68 14.00
CA ARG A 114 -11.03 7.21 14.09
C ARG A 114 -10.11 6.59 13.04
N VAL A 115 -10.13 7.10 11.82
CA VAL A 115 -9.20 6.69 10.76
C VAL A 115 -7.77 7.00 11.20
N ARG A 116 -7.49 8.20 11.70
CA ARG A 116 -6.16 8.60 12.20
C ARG A 116 -5.66 7.65 13.29
N GLU A 117 -6.50 7.38 14.29
CA GLU A 117 -6.19 6.47 15.39
C GLU A 117 -5.91 5.06 14.90
N ARG A 118 -6.72 4.55 13.96
CA ARG A 118 -6.54 3.21 13.37
C ARG A 118 -5.24 3.11 12.57
N VAL A 119 -4.96 4.09 11.71
CA VAL A 119 -3.71 4.15 10.95
C VAL A 119 -2.50 4.24 11.90
N GLN A 120 -2.58 5.04 12.95
CA GLN A 120 -1.52 5.12 13.97
C GLN A 120 -1.35 3.81 14.74
N ALA A 121 -2.45 3.11 15.05
CA ALA A 121 -2.41 1.84 15.79
C ALA A 121 -1.82 0.70 14.95
N GLU A 122 -2.19 0.58 13.69
CA GLU A 122 -1.84 -0.56 12.82
C GLU A 122 -0.56 -0.32 12.01
N ILE A 123 -0.42 0.88 11.43
CA ILE A 123 0.69 1.22 10.53
C ILE A 123 1.81 1.97 11.27
N LYS A 124 1.55 2.41 12.51
CA LYS A 124 2.52 3.16 13.37
C LYS A 124 2.93 4.51 12.80
N THR A 125 2.08 5.09 11.96
CA THR A 125 2.28 6.41 11.33
C THR A 125 1.05 7.28 11.48
N ALA A 126 1.23 8.59 11.66
CA ALA A 126 0.14 9.55 11.71
C ALA A 126 0.10 10.34 10.39
N PRO A 127 -0.84 10.04 9.47
CA PRO A 127 -1.02 10.87 8.28
C PRO A 127 -1.62 12.22 8.66
N GLU A 128 -1.33 13.25 7.88
CA GLU A 128 -2.08 14.50 7.90
C GLU A 128 -3.44 14.24 7.25
N ILE A 129 -4.54 14.50 7.96
CA ILE A 129 -5.89 14.32 7.43
C ILE A 129 -6.49 15.67 7.05
N ARG A 130 -7.06 15.74 5.85
CA ARG A 130 -7.82 16.90 5.37
C ARG A 130 -9.21 16.48 4.95
N LEU A 131 -10.22 17.13 5.51
CA LEU A 131 -11.60 16.98 5.08
C LEU A 131 -11.80 17.81 3.81
N VAL A 132 -12.34 17.18 2.77
CA VAL A 132 -12.52 17.77 1.45
C VAL A 132 -13.91 17.44 0.91
N THR A 133 -14.37 18.20 -0.07
CA THR A 133 -15.68 17.96 -0.70
C THR A 133 -15.61 16.81 -1.71
N ALA A 134 -16.78 16.25 -2.03
CA ALA A 134 -16.92 15.23 -3.09
C ALA A 134 -16.39 15.71 -4.44
N GLU A 135 -16.60 16.99 -4.76
CA GLU A 135 -16.15 17.63 -6.00
C GLU A 135 -14.61 17.70 -6.04
N GLU A 136 -13.98 18.07 -4.92
CA GLU A 136 -12.53 18.13 -4.82
C GLU A 136 -11.89 16.74 -4.97
N ILE A 137 -12.43 15.73 -4.29
CA ILE A 137 -11.95 14.34 -4.45
C ILE A 137 -12.13 13.87 -5.89
N THR A 138 -13.30 14.08 -6.47
CA THR A 138 -13.58 13.64 -7.84
C THR A 138 -12.60 14.29 -8.82
N ARG A 139 -12.39 15.60 -8.71
CA ARG A 139 -11.43 16.35 -9.53
C ARG A 139 -10.03 15.73 -9.46
N ILE A 140 -9.53 15.49 -8.24
CA ILE A 140 -8.21 14.90 -7.98
C ILE A 140 -8.12 13.46 -8.53
N GLN A 141 -9.17 12.65 -8.36
CA GLN A 141 -9.21 11.26 -8.85
C GLN A 141 -9.24 11.18 -10.39
N THR A 142 -9.76 12.20 -11.06
CA THR A 142 -9.89 12.30 -12.52
C THR A 142 -8.78 13.10 -13.19
N GLU A 143 -7.83 13.64 -12.43
CA GLU A 143 -6.74 14.46 -12.96
C GLU A 143 -5.78 13.60 -13.81
N GLY A 144 -5.72 13.88 -15.12
CA GLY A 144 -4.87 13.22 -16.12
C GLY A 144 -5.58 12.22 -17.04
N GLU A 145 -4.85 11.60 -17.98
CA GLU A 145 -5.40 10.65 -18.98
C GLU A 145 -5.68 9.23 -18.42
N TYR A 146 -5.91 9.11 -17.11
CA TYR A 146 -6.09 7.81 -16.47
C TYR A 146 -7.54 7.35 -16.55
N ARG A 147 -7.78 6.18 -17.16
CA ARG A 147 -9.14 5.59 -17.27
C ARG A 147 -9.73 5.11 -15.94
N LYS A 148 -8.96 5.05 -14.85
CA LYS A 148 -9.40 4.55 -13.53
C LYS A 148 -9.26 5.65 -12.47
N ARG A 149 -10.24 5.72 -11.54
CA ARG A 149 -10.18 6.62 -10.38
C ARG A 149 -8.94 6.33 -9.56
N ARG A 150 -8.13 7.37 -9.30
CA ARG A 150 -6.88 7.25 -8.54
C ARG A 150 -7.11 7.52 -7.05
N VAL A 151 -7.09 6.47 -6.24
CA VAL A 151 -7.13 6.59 -4.77
C VAL A 151 -5.74 6.82 -4.15
N PHE A 152 -4.69 6.80 -4.96
CA PHE A 152 -3.30 7.02 -4.57
C PHE A 152 -2.57 7.92 -5.57
N ILE A 153 -1.97 8.98 -5.06
CA ILE A 153 -1.20 9.97 -5.82
C ILE A 153 0.18 10.11 -5.20
N ASP A 154 1.19 9.77 -6.00
CA ASP A 154 2.59 9.91 -5.63
C ASP A 154 3.16 11.19 -6.27
N ARG A 155 3.43 12.20 -5.45
CA ARG A 155 4.04 13.48 -5.85
C ARG A 155 5.52 13.59 -5.49
N ARG A 156 6.14 12.52 -4.97
CA ARG A 156 7.56 12.51 -4.58
C ARG A 156 8.53 12.82 -5.72
N SER A 157 8.06 12.71 -6.97
CA SER A 157 8.83 12.91 -8.20
C SER A 157 8.65 14.30 -8.85
N GLN A 158 7.75 15.14 -8.33
CA GLN A 158 7.56 16.50 -8.85
C GLN A 158 8.51 17.43 -8.08
N PRO A 159 9.39 18.19 -8.77
CA PRO A 159 10.15 19.24 -8.09
C PRO A 159 9.15 20.26 -7.51
N GLN A 160 9.40 20.70 -6.28
CA GLN A 160 8.73 21.89 -5.73
C GLN A 160 9.02 23.12 -6.58
#